data_AF-A0A928VQ59-F1
#
_entry.id   AF-A0A928VQ59-F1
#
_cell.length_a   1.000
_cell.length_b   1.000
_cell.length_c   1.000
_cell.angle_alpha   90.00
_cell.angle_beta   90.00
_cell.angle_gamma   90.00
#
_symmetry.space_group_name_H-M   'P 1'
#
loop_
_entity.id
_entity.type
_entity.pdbx_description
1 polymer ?
#
loop_
_entity_poly.entity_id
_entity_poly.type
_entity_poly.pdbx_seq_one_letter_code
_entity_poly.pdbx_strand_id
1 'polypeptide(L)'
;MAKLTITGNVVAHPAKINLVKAELEKLIPITRQAADHIQYDLHQDQENPAYFMFSENWESRAGGPIQINTPHLEALMAAAEVDIAQWPMQMNAPHLDAFMAATEGAIAQFWLREMTYIA
;
A
#
# COMPACT_ATOMS: atom_id res chain seq x y z
N MET A 1 16.02 -5.88 -16.80
CA MET A 1 15.31 -6.72 -15.80
C MET A 1 13.87 -6.25 -15.75
N ALA A 2 12.90 -7.14 -15.53
CA ALA A 2 11.51 -6.72 -15.40
C ALA A 2 11.33 -5.89 -14.12
N LYS A 3 10.51 -4.85 -14.18
CA LYS A 3 10.18 -4.00 -13.05
C LYS A 3 8.78 -4.38 -12.58
N LEU A 4 8.62 -4.69 -11.29
CA LEU A 4 7.28 -4.86 -10.73
C LEU A 4 6.80 -3.48 -10.31
N THR A 5 5.61 -3.11 -10.77
CA THR A 5 4.89 -1.94 -10.28
C THR A 5 3.69 -2.41 -9.47
N ILE A 6 3.55 -1.91 -8.25
CA ILE A 6 2.34 -2.06 -7.45
C ILE A 6 1.60 -0.73 -7.47
N THR A 7 0.29 -0.79 -7.71
CA THR A 7 -0.58 0.35 -7.47
C THR A 7 -1.59 0.01 -6.39
N GLY A 8 -1.64 0.81 -5.34
CA GLY A 8 -2.66 0.72 -4.30
C GLY A 8 -3.54 1.95 -4.32
N ASN A 9 -4.84 1.73 -4.18
CA ASN A 9 -5.85 2.77 -4.28
C ASN A 9 -6.67 2.72 -3.00
N VAL A 10 -6.84 3.88 -2.37
CA VAL A 10 -7.42 4.04 -1.04
C VAL A 10 -8.49 5.11 -1.11
N VAL A 11 -9.70 4.79 -0.68
CA VAL A 11 -10.77 5.77 -0.48
C VAL A 11 -10.97 5.92 1.02
N ALA A 12 -10.69 7.09 1.57
CA ALA A 12 -10.94 7.41 2.97
C ALA A 12 -12.41 7.80 3.20
N HIS A 13 -12.90 7.64 4.42
CA HIS A 13 -14.12 8.32 4.83
C HIS A 13 -13.90 9.85 4.85
N PRO A 14 -14.88 10.68 4.44
CA PRO A 14 -14.72 12.13 4.34
C PRO A 14 -14.27 12.81 5.64
N ALA A 15 -14.69 12.29 6.79
CA ALA A 15 -14.30 12.82 8.10
C ALA A 15 -12.88 12.42 8.54
N LYS A 16 -12.23 11.51 7.81
CA LYS A 16 -10.95 10.88 8.18
C LYS A 16 -9.84 11.08 7.13
N ILE A 17 -10.08 11.89 6.10
CA ILE A 17 -9.14 12.17 5.00
C ILE A 17 -7.75 12.53 5.52
N ASN A 18 -7.66 13.50 6.45
CA ASN A 18 -6.37 13.97 6.98
C ASN A 18 -5.65 12.89 7.80
N LEU A 19 -6.41 12.05 8.52
CA LEU A 19 -5.85 10.93 9.27
C LEU A 19 -5.27 9.90 8.30
N VAL A 20 -6.05 9.47 7.31
CA VAL A 20 -5.60 8.47 6.32
C VAL A 20 -4.38 8.98 5.56
N LYS A 21 -4.38 10.25 5.15
CA LYS A 21 -3.20 10.88 4.52
C LYS A 21 -1.96 10.81 5.41
N ALA A 22 -2.08 11.21 6.67
CA ALA A 22 -0.94 11.21 7.60
C ALA A 22 -0.40 9.80 7.84
N GLU A 23 -1.27 8.78 7.91
CA GLU A 23 -0.84 7.39 8.04
C GLU A 23 -0.17 6.89 6.75
N LEU A 24 -0.71 7.21 5.57
CA LEU A 24 -0.09 6.88 4.28
C LEU A 24 1.29 7.50 4.09
N GLU A 25 1.50 8.74 4.53
CA GLU A 25 2.79 9.43 4.46
C GLU A 25 3.88 8.76 5.33
N LYS A 26 3.50 8.13 6.45
CA LYS A 26 4.44 7.38 7.31
C LYS A 26 4.99 6.12 6.64
N LEU A 27 4.28 5.58 5.64
CA LEU A 27 4.71 4.40 4.92
C LEU A 27 5.88 4.71 3.97
N ILE A 28 5.95 5.93 3.44
CA ILE A 28 6.97 6.39 2.48
C ILE A 28 8.41 6.18 2.99
N PRO A 29 8.82 6.65 4.18
CA PRO A 29 10.18 6.43 4.65
C PRO A 29 10.48 4.96 4.98
N ILE A 30 9.47 4.15 5.30
CA ILE A 30 9.63 2.72 5.61
C ILE A 30 9.92 1.95 4.33
N THR A 31 9.14 2.18 3.27
CA THR A 31 9.31 1.51 1.98
C THR A 31 10.61 1.87 1.29
N ARG A 32 11.01 3.14 1.37
CA ARG A 32 12.27 3.62 0.78
C ARG A 32 13.53 3.04 1.44
N GLN A 33 13.43 2.44 2.63
CA GLN A 33 14.57 1.78 3.28
C GLN A 33 14.80 0.34 2.77
N ALA A 34 13.85 -0.24 2.03
CA ALA A 34 14.01 -1.57 1.49
C ALA A 34 15.05 -1.57 0.35
N ALA A 35 16.00 -2.52 0.39
CA ALA A 35 17.12 -2.58 -0.55
C ALA A 35 16.70 -2.75 -2.02
N ASP A 36 15.57 -3.42 -2.25
CA ASP A 36 15.06 -3.73 -3.60
C ASP A 36 14.00 -2.71 -4.07
N HIS A 37 13.79 -1.61 -3.31
CA HIS A 37 12.82 -0.57 -3.62
C HIS A 37 13.41 0.51 -4.55
N ILE A 38 12.71 0.79 -5.65
CA ILE A 38 13.14 1.76 -6.66
C ILE A 38 12.47 3.13 -6.44
N GLN A 39 11.16 3.16 -6.25
CA GLN A 39 10.37 4.40 -6.21
C GLN A 39 9.03 4.20 -5.51
N TYR A 40 8.63 5.21 -4.73
CA TYR A 40 7.32 5.31 -4.08
C TYR A 40 6.78 6.70 -4.34
N ASP A 41 5.63 6.78 -5.00
CA ASP A 41 4.88 8.01 -5.20
C ASP A 41 3.50 7.90 -4.59
N LEU A 42 3.12 8.88 -3.77
CA LEU A 42 1.78 9.02 -3.19
C LEU A 42 1.08 10.19 -3.86
N HIS A 43 -0.15 9.95 -4.32
CA HIS A 43 -1.00 10.93 -4.99
C HIS A 43 -2.32 11.04 -4.25
N GLN A 44 -2.87 12.25 -4.25
CA GLN A 44 -4.22 12.55 -3.80
C GLN A 44 -4.98 13.14 -4.98
N ASP A 45 -6.22 12.72 -5.17
CA ASP A 45 -7.02 13.22 -6.30
C ASP A 45 -7.45 14.67 -6.10
N GLN A 46 -7.54 15.42 -7.20
CA GLN A 46 -7.88 16.85 -7.21
C GLN A 46 -9.38 17.09 -7.05
N GLU A 47 -10.23 16.19 -7.55
CA GLU A 47 -11.69 16.32 -7.56
C GLU A 47 -12.31 15.61 -6.34
N ASN A 48 -11.69 14.53 -5.88
CA ASN A 48 -12.07 13.76 -4.72
C ASN A 48 -10.92 13.69 -3.70
N PRO A 49 -10.84 14.64 -2.75
CA PRO A 49 -9.80 14.65 -1.72
C PRO A 49 -9.75 13.40 -0.85
N ALA A 50 -10.80 12.57 -0.83
CA ALA A 50 -10.82 11.32 -0.08
C ALA A 50 -10.12 10.17 -0.82
N TYR A 51 -9.80 10.33 -2.10
CA TYR A 51 -9.11 9.34 -2.90
C TYR A 51 -7.60 9.56 -2.89
N PHE A 52 -6.87 8.49 -2.60
CA PHE A 52 -5.43 8.41 -2.67
C PHE A 52 -5.01 7.25 -3.56
N MET A 53 -3.92 7.43 -4.29
CA MET A 53 -3.26 6.37 -5.04
C MET A 53 -1.78 6.40 -4.74
N PHE A 54 -1.19 5.26 -4.40
CA PHE A 54 0.26 5.13 -4.42
C PHE A 54 0.72 4.19 -5.53
N SER A 55 1.87 4.49 -6.10
CA SER A 55 2.58 3.63 -7.03
C SER A 55 3.97 3.33 -6.50
N GLU A 56 4.26 2.05 -6.36
CA GLU A 56 5.54 1.55 -5.90
C GLU A 56 6.21 0.72 -6.99
N ASN A 57 7.51 0.88 -7.09
CA ASN A 57 8.32 0.23 -8.08
C ASN A 57 9.43 -0.55 -7.39
N TRP A 58 9.56 -1.83 -7.75
CA TRP A 58 10.46 -2.76 -7.12
C TRP A 58 11.33 -3.46 -8.16
N GLU A 59 12.57 -3.78 -7.79
CA GLU A 59 13.40 -4.66 -8.60
C GLU A 59 12.79 -6.07 -8.60
N SER A 60 12.38 -6.57 -9.76
CA SER A 60 11.86 -7.94 -9.84
C SER A 60 13.02 -8.92 -9.68
N ARG A 61 12.99 -9.73 -8.61
CA ARG A 61 13.87 -10.91 -8.52
C ARG A 61 13.37 -11.96 -9.51
N ALA A 62 14.17 -12.21 -10.56
CA ALA A 62 13.90 -13.31 -11.47
C ALA A 62 13.95 -14.64 -10.69
N GLY A 63 12.78 -15.27 -10.47
CA GLY A 63 12.70 -16.69 -10.11
C GLY A 63 11.97 -17.09 -8.82
N GLY A 64 11.22 -16.22 -8.15
CA GLY A 64 10.42 -16.64 -6.98
C GLY A 64 9.20 -15.75 -6.71
N PRO A 65 8.23 -16.21 -5.89
CA PRO A 65 7.16 -15.35 -5.41
C PRO A 65 7.79 -14.16 -4.69
N ILE A 66 7.33 -12.97 -5.06
CA ILE A 66 7.91 -11.73 -4.58
C ILE A 66 7.57 -11.64 -3.09
N GLN A 67 8.55 -11.90 -2.22
CA GLN A 67 8.42 -11.58 -0.81
C GLN A 67 8.63 -10.07 -0.68
N ILE A 68 7.63 -9.31 -1.09
CA ILE A 68 7.66 -7.87 -0.84
C ILE A 68 7.51 -7.75 0.66
N ASN A 69 8.56 -7.26 1.31
CA ASN A 69 8.51 -6.92 2.72
C ASN A 69 7.69 -5.63 2.83
N THR A 70 6.37 -5.76 2.66
CA THR A 70 5.39 -4.67 2.68
C THR A 70 4.49 -4.72 3.92
N PRO A 71 5.04 -4.49 5.13
CA PRO A 71 4.23 -4.24 6.34
C PRO A 71 3.10 -3.25 6.11
N HIS A 72 3.31 -2.28 5.21
CA HIS A 72 2.38 -1.20 4.96
C HIS A 72 1.15 -1.60 4.13
N LEU A 73 1.27 -2.58 3.22
CA LEU A 73 0.14 -3.03 2.40
C LEU A 73 -0.85 -3.87 3.22
N GLU A 74 -0.33 -4.76 4.05
CA GLU A 74 -1.15 -5.57 4.95
C GLU A 74 -1.94 -4.65 5.91
N ALA A 75 -1.32 -3.55 6.35
CA ALA A 75 -1.97 -2.64 7.29
C ALA A 75 -3.12 -1.89 6.62
N LEU A 76 -2.96 -1.52 5.35
CA LEU A 76 -4.02 -0.93 4.52
C LEU A 76 -5.16 -1.91 4.25
N MET A 77 -4.84 -3.17 3.94
CA MET A 77 -5.83 -4.20 3.67
C MET A 77 -6.71 -4.49 4.89
N ALA A 78 -6.08 -4.63 6.05
CA ALA A 78 -6.79 -4.89 7.29
C ALA A 78 -7.62 -3.67 7.75
N ALA A 79 -7.09 -2.46 7.60
CA ALA A 79 -7.82 -1.23 7.88
C ALA A 79 -9.04 -1.01 6.97
N ALA A 80 -9.01 -1.56 5.76
CA ALA A 80 -10.11 -1.54 4.82
C ALA A 80 -11.05 -2.75 4.95
N GLU A 81 -10.87 -3.58 5.98
CA GLU A 81 -11.64 -4.81 6.23
C GLU A 81 -11.71 -5.75 5.02
N VAL A 82 -10.68 -5.74 4.18
CA VAL A 82 -10.61 -6.62 3.00
C VAL A 82 -10.41 -8.05 3.48
N ASP A 83 -11.16 -9.00 2.91
CA ASP A 83 -10.98 -10.42 3.19
C ASP A 83 -9.61 -10.90 2.67
N ILE A 84 -8.63 -10.88 3.57
CA ILE A 84 -7.26 -11.32 3.33
C ILE A 84 -7.15 -12.85 3.15
N ALA A 85 -8.19 -13.63 3.47
CA ALA A 85 -8.14 -15.10 3.41
C ALA A 85 -8.04 -15.66 1.98
N GLN A 86 -8.41 -14.85 0.97
CA GLN A 86 -8.29 -15.21 -0.45
C GLN A 86 -7.03 -14.66 -1.12
N TRP A 87 -6.15 -14.00 -0.38
CA TRP A 87 -4.96 -13.38 -0.95
C TRP A 87 -3.79 -14.39 -1.07
N PRO A 88 -3.12 -14.50 -2.23
CA PRO A 88 -2.10 -15.53 -2.47
C PRO A 88 -0.74 -15.29 -1.78
N MET A 89 -0.59 -14.24 -0.98
CA MET A 89 0.66 -13.92 -0.29
C MET A 89 0.51 -14.05 1.22
N GLN A 90 1.27 -14.96 1.81
CA GLN A 90 1.52 -14.95 3.26
C GLN A 90 2.48 -13.81 3.58
N MET A 91 2.05 -12.85 4.40
CA MET A 91 2.85 -11.73 4.88
C MET A 91 2.95 -11.79 6.41
N ASN A 92 4.06 -11.33 6.99
CA ASN A 92 4.32 -11.30 8.42
C ASN A 92 4.96 -9.95 8.77
N ALA A 93 4.26 -9.10 9.52
CA ALA A 93 4.74 -7.75 9.82
C ALA A 93 4.38 -7.27 11.24
N PRO A 94 5.37 -6.94 12.10
CA PRO A 94 5.13 -6.42 13.45
C PRO A 94 4.81 -4.91 13.52
N HIS A 95 4.86 -4.16 12.40
CA HIS A 95 4.53 -2.72 12.34
C HIS A 95 3.06 -2.46 11.96
N LEU A 96 2.30 -3.54 11.79
CA LEU A 96 0.93 -3.56 11.31
C LEU A 96 -0.06 -2.99 12.33
N ASP A 97 0.11 -3.41 13.59
CA ASP A 97 -0.88 -3.18 14.64
C ASP A 97 -1.13 -1.69 14.89
N ALA A 98 -0.08 -0.86 14.82
CA ALA A 98 -0.19 0.58 15.04
C ALA A 98 -0.95 1.29 13.92
N PHE A 99 -0.73 0.89 12.66
CA PHE A 99 -1.43 1.47 11.51
C PHE A 99 -2.86 0.98 11.44
N MET A 100 -3.10 -0.33 11.65
CA MET A 100 -4.45 -0.90 11.71
C MET A 100 -5.29 -0.21 12.79
N ALA A 101 -4.75 -0.04 14.00
CA ALA A 101 -5.44 0.66 15.06
C ALA A 101 -5.67 2.16 14.75
N ALA A 102 -4.74 2.81 14.06
CA ALA A 102 -4.88 4.22 13.70
C ALA A 102 -5.93 4.45 12.60
N THR A 103 -6.12 3.47 11.71
CA THR A 103 -6.95 3.58 10.50
C THR A 103 -8.23 2.74 10.54
N GLU A 104 -8.53 2.08 11.66
CA GLU A 104 -9.78 1.33 11.87
C GLU A 104 -11.01 2.21 11.59
N GLY A 105 -11.87 1.77 10.67
CA GLY A 105 -13.05 2.51 10.22
C GLY A 105 -12.75 3.83 9.49
N ALA A 106 -11.51 4.07 9.08
CA ALA A 106 -11.10 5.28 8.34
C ALA A 106 -11.07 5.06 6.82
N ILE A 107 -10.88 3.82 6.37
CA ILE A 107 -10.81 3.46 4.95
C ILE A 107 -12.14 2.86 4.51
N ALA A 108 -12.78 3.48 3.51
CA ALA A 108 -14.04 3.03 2.93
C ALA A 108 -13.83 1.97 1.84
N GLN A 109 -12.75 2.10 1.05
CA GLN A 109 -12.41 1.13 0.00
C GLN A 109 -10.89 1.05 -0.16
N PHE A 110 -10.40 -0.16 -0.44
CA PHE A 110 -9.01 -0.41 -0.80
C PHE A 110 -8.91 -1.47 -1.88
N TRP A 111 -8.05 -1.25 -2.88
CA TRP A 111 -7.66 -2.30 -3.82
C TRP A 111 -6.24 -2.11 -4.33
N LEU A 112 -5.61 -3.23 -4.69
CA LEU A 112 -4.23 -3.30 -5.18
C LEU A 112 -4.16 -3.95 -6.55
N ARG A 113 -3.17 -3.57 -7.36
CA ARG A 113 -2.84 -4.23 -8.62
C ARG A 113 -1.35 -4.41 -8.74
N GLU A 114 -0.97 -5.59 -9.20
CA GLU A 114 0.36 -5.85 -9.73
C GLU A 114 0.38 -5.52 -11.22
N MET A 115 1.36 -4.73 -11.63
CA MET A 115 1.47 -4.15 -12.96
C MET A 115 2.86 -4.44 -13.51
N THR A 116 2.93 -4.80 -14.78
CA THR A 116 4.19 -4.85 -15.53
C THR A 116 4.43 -3.51 -16.19
N TYR A 117 5.63 -2.94 -16.04
CA TYR A 117 6.01 -1.73 -16.76
C TYR A 117 6.22 -2.03 -18.25
N ILE A 118 5.57 -1.29 -19.15
CA ILE A 118 5.57 -1.58 -20.60
C ILE A 118 6.42 -0.59 -21.41
N ALA A 119 6.41 0.71 -21.11
CA ALA A 119 7.18 1.74 -21.79
C ALA A 119 7.32 2.98 -20.91
#